data_AF-A0A662S381-F1
#
_entry.id   AF-A0A662S381-F1
#
_cell.length_a   1.000
_cell.length_b   1.000
_cell.length_c   1.000
_cell.angle_alpha   90.00
_cell.angle_beta   90.00
_cell.angle_gamma   90.00
#
_symmetry.space_group_name_H-M   'P 1'
#
loop_
_entity.id
_entity.type
_entity.pdbx_description
1 polymer ?
#
loop_
_entity_poly.entity_id
_entity_poly.type
_entity_poly.pdbx_seq_one_letter_code
_entity_poly.pdbx_strand_id
1 'polypeptide(L)'
;MGGKAQVREGDRHLAFLDADVASLHSSSLLMGRFLSELMTFEDFLLGYRKSVFYPPNPKRFRREDAEKLRLMVCPSACKHVERIATLDVKEIRSRVKKLMEMASEKADRVYIDFPAGSPRMIRLATALATECDRIILILRPGRERLTAAVRAWESLKRLDPAPELAAVVINMYEENEAIDPETGMRWEDEVEAAFGLRPTIIPFDEAGNQLPSGRRYLS
;
A
#
# COMPACT_ATOMS: atom_id res chain seq x y z
N MET A 1 -32.18 -24.71 11.33
CA MET A 1 -32.41 -23.27 11.07
C MET A 1 -31.11 -22.56 11.41
N GLY A 2 -30.39 -22.08 10.39
CA GLY A 2 -29.05 -21.50 10.53
C GLY A 2 -29.12 -20.07 11.04
N GLY A 3 -28.57 -19.83 12.23
CA GLY A 3 -28.30 -18.49 12.70
C GLY A 3 -27.15 -17.90 11.88
N LYS A 4 -27.40 -16.81 11.17
CA LYS A 4 -26.33 -15.98 10.62
C LYS A 4 -25.52 -15.46 11.80
N ALA A 5 -24.31 -15.98 11.97
CA ALA A 5 -23.35 -15.42 12.91
C ALA A 5 -23.09 -13.96 12.50
N GLN A 6 -23.51 -13.02 13.36
CA GLN A 6 -23.07 -11.64 13.27
C GLN A 6 -21.55 -11.64 13.53
N VAL A 7 -20.77 -11.46 12.47
CA VAL A 7 -19.34 -11.19 12.58
C VAL A 7 -19.19 -9.89 13.36
N ARG A 8 -18.66 -9.97 14.58
CA ARG A 8 -18.31 -8.79 15.37
C ARG A 8 -17.23 -8.03 14.62
N GLU A 9 -17.32 -6.71 14.63
CA GLU A 9 -16.45 -5.80 13.87
C GLU A 9 -14.93 -5.93 14.18
N GLY A 10 -14.57 -6.71 15.20
CA GLY A 10 -13.21 -6.96 15.68
C GLY A 10 -12.55 -8.30 15.30
N ASP A 11 -13.17 -9.17 14.48
CA ASP A 11 -12.59 -10.45 14.03
C ASP A 11 -12.20 -10.43 12.54
N ARG A 12 -11.68 -9.32 12.02
CA ARG A 12 -11.29 -9.24 10.60
C ARG A 12 -9.90 -9.84 10.41
N HIS A 13 -9.75 -10.76 9.47
CA HIS A 13 -8.43 -11.26 9.08
C HIS A 13 -7.88 -10.33 8.01
N LEU A 14 -6.73 -9.71 8.28
CA LEU A 14 -6.13 -8.74 7.37
C LEU A 14 -4.84 -9.28 6.79
N ALA A 15 -4.64 -9.07 5.49
CA ALA A 15 -3.34 -9.22 4.86
C ALA A 15 -2.82 -7.85 4.45
N PHE A 16 -1.56 -7.58 4.71
CA PHE A 16 -0.83 -6.42 4.22
C PHE A 16 0.28 -6.90 3.29
N LEU A 17 0.27 -6.45 2.05
CA LEU A 17 1.29 -6.69 1.06
C LEU A 17 2.09 -5.40 0.88
N ASP A 18 3.37 -5.43 1.26
CA ASP A 18 4.29 -4.38 0.90
C ASP A 18 4.81 -4.62 -0.52
N ALA A 19 4.22 -3.93 -1.49
CA ALA A 19 4.61 -4.04 -2.90
C ALA A 19 5.44 -2.84 -3.38
N ASP A 20 5.74 -1.88 -2.51
CA ASP A 20 6.67 -0.80 -2.81
C ASP A 20 8.12 -1.28 -2.71
N VAL A 21 8.56 -1.99 -3.74
CA VAL A 21 9.93 -2.51 -3.85
C VAL A 21 11.01 -1.41 -3.93
N ALA A 22 10.62 -0.13 -3.94
CA ALA A 22 11.54 1.01 -3.88
C ALA A 22 11.70 1.58 -2.45
N SER A 23 10.86 1.17 -1.49
CA SER A 23 10.86 1.69 -0.12
C SER A 23 10.74 0.57 0.92
N LEU A 24 11.63 0.58 1.92
CA LEU A 24 11.59 -0.38 3.03
C LEU A 24 10.65 0.04 4.17
N HIS A 25 9.93 1.15 4.04
CA HIS A 25 9.37 1.85 5.20
C HIS A 25 8.32 1.00 5.93
N SER A 26 7.35 0.46 5.19
CA SER A 26 6.24 -0.33 5.75
C SER A 26 6.72 -1.67 6.32
N SER A 27 7.51 -2.42 5.56
CA SER A 27 8.11 -3.67 6.04
C SER A 27 9.05 -3.49 7.23
N SER A 28 9.84 -2.42 7.27
CA SER A 28 10.72 -2.15 8.42
C SER A 28 9.91 -1.83 9.67
N LEU A 29 8.80 -1.11 9.53
CA LEU A 29 7.91 -0.76 10.63
C LEU A 29 7.22 -2.00 11.22
N LEU A 30 6.77 -2.93 10.37
CA LEU A 30 6.02 -4.11 10.79
C LEU A 30 6.91 -5.31 11.17
N MET A 31 8.06 -5.49 10.50
CA MET A 31 8.90 -6.69 10.63
C MET A 31 10.22 -6.42 11.39
N GLY A 32 10.75 -5.20 11.33
CA GLY A 32 12.03 -4.85 11.94
C GLY A 32 13.20 -5.71 11.41
N ARG A 33 14.13 -6.10 12.31
CA ARG A 33 15.31 -6.93 11.95
C ARG A 33 14.95 -8.33 11.44
N PHE A 34 13.72 -8.79 11.64
CA PHE A 34 13.29 -10.12 11.23
C PHE A 34 13.23 -10.25 9.69
N LEU A 35 13.16 -9.12 8.98
CA LEU A 35 13.05 -9.06 7.52
C LEU A 35 14.17 -9.81 6.77
N SER A 36 15.40 -9.81 7.27
CA SER A 36 16.56 -10.42 6.58
C SER A 36 16.50 -11.95 6.49
N GLU A 37 15.67 -12.58 7.31
CA GLU A 37 15.52 -14.05 7.38
C GLU A 37 14.28 -14.54 6.61
N LEU A 38 13.46 -13.63 6.12
CA LEU A 38 12.18 -13.93 5.48
C LEU A 38 12.31 -13.97 3.96
N MET A 39 11.40 -14.73 3.35
CA MET A 39 11.12 -14.58 1.94
C MET A 39 10.21 -13.37 1.75
N THR A 40 10.53 -12.55 0.76
CA THR A 40 9.82 -11.29 0.52
C THR A 40 8.96 -11.37 -0.73
N PHE A 41 8.17 -10.32 -0.95
CA PHE A 41 7.40 -10.12 -2.17
C PHE A 41 8.26 -10.29 -3.43
N GLU A 42 9.49 -9.76 -3.43
CA GLU A 42 10.43 -9.87 -4.54
C GLU A 42 10.88 -11.30 -4.79
N ASP A 43 11.10 -12.09 -3.74
CA ASP A 43 11.45 -13.50 -3.90
C ASP A 43 10.29 -14.27 -4.55
N PHE A 44 9.07 -14.01 -4.09
CA PHE A 44 7.89 -14.61 -4.67
C PHE A 44 7.75 -14.23 -6.15
N LEU A 45 7.92 -12.95 -6.46
CA LEU A 45 7.88 -12.44 -7.83
C LEU A 45 8.97 -13.03 -8.72
N LEU A 46 10.06 -13.60 -8.18
CA LEU A 46 11.11 -14.29 -8.94
C LEU A 46 10.93 -15.81 -8.97
N GLY A 47 9.83 -16.32 -8.43
CA GLY A 47 9.44 -17.73 -8.51
C GLY A 47 9.96 -18.61 -7.38
N TYR A 48 10.50 -18.05 -6.30
CA TYR A 48 10.86 -18.83 -5.12
C TYR A 48 9.59 -19.33 -4.40
N ARG A 49 9.45 -20.65 -4.24
CA ARG A 49 8.20 -21.31 -3.78
C ARG A 49 8.18 -21.56 -2.27
N LYS A 50 8.09 -20.50 -1.47
CA LYS A 50 7.89 -20.60 -0.01
C LYS A 50 6.73 -19.71 0.44
N SER A 51 6.24 -19.93 1.65
CA SER A 51 5.31 -19.01 2.31
C SER A 51 5.94 -17.63 2.38
N VAL A 52 5.18 -16.59 2.03
CA VAL A 52 5.61 -15.18 2.06
C VAL A 52 4.73 -14.29 2.93
N PHE A 53 3.73 -14.86 3.61
CA PHE A 53 2.90 -14.16 4.58
C PHE A 53 3.27 -14.59 6.00
N TYR A 54 3.50 -13.63 6.88
CA TYR A 54 3.97 -13.84 8.25
C TYR A 54 3.22 -12.94 9.24
N PRO A 55 3.03 -13.35 10.50
CA PRO A 55 2.57 -12.41 11.52
C PRO A 55 3.58 -11.27 11.71
N PRO A 56 3.14 -10.06 12.08
CA PRO A 56 4.03 -8.93 12.34
C PRO A 56 4.96 -9.21 13.53
N ASN A 57 6.07 -8.49 13.60
CA ASN A 57 7.02 -8.65 14.70
C ASN A 57 6.41 -8.17 16.02
N PRO A 58 6.26 -9.03 17.04
CA PRO A 58 5.57 -8.68 18.29
C PRO A 58 6.31 -7.61 19.12
N LYS A 59 7.58 -7.31 18.81
CA LYS A 59 8.34 -6.21 19.44
C LYS A 59 8.06 -4.84 18.82
N ARG A 60 7.46 -4.81 17.62
CA ARG A 60 7.17 -3.59 16.86
C ARG A 60 5.67 -3.32 16.79
N PHE A 61 4.89 -4.39 16.66
CA PHE A 61 3.44 -4.35 16.67
C PHE A 61 2.96 -5.02 17.95
N ARG A 62 2.14 -4.31 18.75
CA ARG A 62 1.63 -4.86 20.01
C ARG A 62 0.93 -6.18 19.72
N ARG A 63 1.33 -7.23 20.42
CA ARG A 63 0.82 -8.60 20.21
C ARG A 63 -0.71 -8.65 20.27
N GLU A 64 -1.32 -7.92 21.20
CA GLU A 64 -2.79 -7.83 21.33
C GLU A 64 -3.46 -7.21 20.09
N ASP A 65 -2.83 -6.20 19.47
CA ASP A 65 -3.35 -5.58 18.25
C ASP A 65 -3.18 -6.55 17.06
N ALA A 66 -2.07 -7.29 16.99
CA ALA A 66 -1.83 -8.30 15.94
C ALA A 66 -2.82 -9.46 16.03
N GLU A 67 -3.10 -9.93 17.26
CA GLU A 67 -4.03 -11.03 17.53
C GLU A 67 -5.48 -10.62 17.28
N LYS A 68 -5.86 -9.37 17.62
CA LYS A 68 -7.18 -8.80 17.30
C LYS A 68 -7.39 -8.68 15.78
N LEU A 69 -6.41 -8.15 15.05
CA LEU A 69 -6.49 -7.95 13.60
C LEU A 69 -6.16 -9.19 12.77
N ARG A 70 -5.69 -10.26 13.42
CA ARG A 70 -5.13 -11.47 12.79
C ARG A 70 -4.28 -11.12 11.56
N LEU A 71 -3.42 -10.13 11.73
CA LEU A 71 -2.70 -9.48 10.63
C LEU A 71 -1.60 -10.40 10.09
N MET A 72 -1.59 -10.58 8.77
CA MET A 72 -0.54 -11.26 8.03
C MET A 72 0.16 -10.27 7.11
N VAL A 73 1.48 -10.29 7.07
CA VAL A 73 2.32 -9.36 6.32
C VAL A 73 3.11 -10.12 5.27
N CYS A 74 3.03 -9.69 4.02
CA CYS A 74 3.98 -10.04 2.96
C CYS A 74 4.97 -8.88 2.80
N PRO A 75 6.20 -8.99 3.32
CA PRO A 75 7.12 -7.88 3.34
C PRO A 75 7.86 -7.71 2.02
N SER A 76 8.37 -6.51 1.77
CA SER A 76 9.36 -6.16 0.75
C SER A 76 10.73 -5.93 1.41
N ALA A 77 11.80 -6.27 0.69
CA ALA A 77 13.18 -5.99 1.09
C ALA A 77 13.94 -5.09 0.10
N CYS A 78 13.24 -4.42 -0.81
CA CYS A 78 13.80 -3.60 -1.90
C CYS A 78 14.93 -4.28 -2.68
N LYS A 79 14.86 -5.61 -2.82
CA LYS A 79 15.90 -6.40 -3.48
C LYS A 79 15.47 -6.77 -4.89
N HIS A 80 16.46 -7.01 -5.75
CA HIS A 80 16.23 -7.49 -7.12
C HIS A 80 15.36 -6.57 -8.00
N VAL A 81 15.23 -5.28 -7.68
CA VAL A 81 14.40 -4.32 -8.42
C VAL A 81 14.71 -4.30 -9.92
N GLU A 82 15.99 -4.37 -10.32
CA GLU A 82 16.41 -4.45 -11.73
C GLU A 82 15.84 -5.71 -12.41
N ARG A 83 15.91 -6.85 -11.72
CA ARG A 83 15.46 -8.13 -12.27
C ARG A 83 13.94 -8.22 -12.34
N ILE A 84 13.23 -7.58 -11.42
CA ILE A 84 11.76 -7.47 -11.47
C ILE A 84 11.34 -6.57 -12.63
N ALA A 85 12.05 -5.46 -12.85
CA ALA A 85 11.73 -4.52 -13.93
C ALA A 85 11.89 -5.15 -15.33
N THR A 86 12.71 -6.20 -15.48
CA THR A 86 12.89 -6.93 -16.75
C THR A 86 11.91 -8.07 -16.95
N LEU A 87 11.07 -8.42 -15.97
CA LEU A 87 10.06 -9.48 -16.12
C LEU A 87 9.01 -9.10 -17.17
N ASP A 88 8.49 -10.12 -17.86
CA ASP A 88 7.36 -9.95 -18.77
C ASP A 88 6.08 -9.63 -18.00
N VAL A 89 5.23 -8.77 -18.57
CA VAL A 89 4.00 -8.33 -17.91
C VAL A 89 3.03 -9.50 -17.65
N LYS A 90 2.96 -10.51 -18.52
CA LYS A 90 2.10 -11.68 -18.32
C LYS A 90 2.61 -12.54 -17.17
N GLU A 91 3.94 -12.66 -17.04
CA GLU A 91 4.58 -13.38 -15.94
C GLU A 91 4.32 -12.68 -14.61
N ILE A 92 4.49 -11.35 -14.55
CA ILE A 92 4.17 -10.55 -13.36
C ILE A 92 2.70 -10.74 -12.98
N ARG A 93 1.76 -10.56 -13.92
CA ARG A 93 0.32 -10.72 -13.65
C ARG A 93 -0.02 -12.11 -13.11
N SER A 94 0.51 -13.16 -13.72
CA SER A 94 0.31 -14.54 -13.26
C SER A 94 0.80 -14.74 -11.82
N ARG A 95 1.97 -14.18 -11.48
CA ARG A 95 2.49 -14.23 -10.11
C ARG A 95 1.65 -13.41 -9.14
N VAL A 96 1.33 -12.17 -9.47
CA VAL A 96 0.51 -11.29 -8.62
C VAL A 96 -0.85 -11.93 -8.34
N LYS A 97 -1.52 -12.48 -9.36
CA LYS A 97 -2.78 -13.21 -9.18
C LYS A 97 -2.65 -14.35 -8.17
N LYS A 98 -1.62 -15.18 -8.31
CA LYS A 98 -1.35 -16.27 -7.36
C LYS A 98 -1.08 -15.77 -5.94
N LEU A 99 -0.39 -14.64 -5.80
CA LEU A 99 -0.14 -14.02 -4.50
C LEU A 99 -1.46 -13.54 -3.86
N MET A 100 -2.36 -12.97 -4.66
CA MET A 100 -3.68 -12.52 -4.20
C MET A 100 -4.58 -13.69 -3.81
N GLU A 101 -4.55 -14.80 -4.56
CA GLU A 101 -5.21 -16.06 -4.15
C GLU A 101 -4.69 -16.52 -2.77
N MET A 102 -3.37 -16.56 -2.57
CA MET A 102 -2.77 -16.92 -1.28
C MET A 102 -3.12 -15.94 -0.14
N ALA A 103 -3.28 -14.65 -0.45
CA ALA A 103 -3.69 -13.65 0.52
C ALA A 103 -5.15 -13.84 0.92
N SER A 104 -6.03 -14.11 -0.06
CA SER A 104 -7.47 -14.32 0.14
C SER A 104 -7.80 -15.60 0.93
N GLU A 105 -6.94 -16.61 0.88
CA GLU A 105 -7.04 -17.80 1.74
C GLU A 105 -6.76 -17.49 3.23
N LYS A 106 -6.09 -16.37 3.52
CA LYS A 106 -5.62 -15.99 4.85
C LYS A 106 -6.36 -14.80 5.45
N ALA A 107 -7.02 -14.01 4.63
CA ALA A 107 -7.56 -12.72 5.03
C ALA A 107 -8.85 -12.38 4.27
N ASP A 108 -9.78 -11.75 4.99
CA ASP A 108 -11.01 -11.19 4.43
C ASP A 108 -10.74 -9.91 3.63
N ARG A 109 -9.63 -9.22 3.93
CA ARG A 109 -9.21 -7.99 3.26
C ARG A 109 -7.71 -7.94 3.06
N VAL A 110 -7.30 -7.54 1.87
CA VAL A 110 -5.90 -7.36 1.49
C VAL A 110 -5.64 -5.88 1.26
N TYR A 111 -4.67 -5.33 1.98
CA TYR A 111 -4.12 -3.99 1.76
C TYR A 111 -2.81 -4.12 1.01
N ILE A 112 -2.64 -3.36 -0.07
CA ILE A 112 -1.42 -3.36 -0.88
C ILE A 112 -0.78 -1.98 -0.79
N ASP A 113 0.45 -1.92 -0.30
CA ASP A 113 1.29 -0.72 -0.38
C ASP A 113 1.85 -0.62 -1.79
N PHE A 114 1.34 0.33 -2.57
CA PHE A 114 1.61 0.40 -4.00
C PHE A 114 2.98 1.03 -4.27
N PRO A 115 3.76 0.50 -5.24
CA PRO A 115 4.97 1.17 -5.66
C PRO A 115 4.64 2.54 -6.25
N ALA A 116 5.47 3.54 -5.94
CA ALA A 116 5.36 4.85 -6.59
C ALA A 116 5.41 4.69 -8.11
N GLY A 117 4.55 5.42 -8.83
CA GLY A 117 4.36 5.35 -10.28
C GLY A 117 5.58 5.85 -11.08
N SER A 118 6.71 5.16 -10.96
CA SER A 118 7.91 5.38 -11.77
C SER A 118 7.81 4.59 -13.08
N PRO A 119 8.38 5.10 -14.19
CA PRO A 119 8.42 4.36 -15.46
C PRO A 119 9.01 2.96 -15.33
N ARG A 120 9.94 2.78 -14.39
CA ARG A 120 10.63 1.52 -14.13
C ARG A 120 9.73 0.47 -13.48
N MET A 121 8.77 0.89 -12.63
CA MET A 121 7.89 -0.01 -11.90
C MET A 121 6.46 -0.06 -12.47
N ILE A 122 6.20 0.63 -13.59
CA ILE A 122 4.85 0.78 -14.15
C ILE A 122 4.18 -0.56 -14.49
N ARG A 123 4.94 -1.56 -14.96
CA ARG A 123 4.40 -2.89 -15.28
C ARG A 123 3.92 -3.61 -14.02
N LEU A 124 4.69 -3.53 -12.94
CA LEU A 124 4.33 -4.12 -11.65
C LEU A 124 3.13 -3.40 -11.05
N ALA A 125 3.16 -2.07 -11.02
CA ALA A 125 2.05 -1.25 -10.55
C ALA A 125 0.75 -1.57 -11.31
N THR A 126 0.83 -1.68 -12.64
CA THR A 126 -0.34 -2.04 -13.47
C THR A 126 -0.84 -3.44 -13.16
N ALA A 127 0.05 -4.42 -13.01
CA ALA A 127 -0.33 -5.80 -12.68
C ALA A 127 -0.96 -5.93 -11.28
N LEU A 128 -0.50 -5.15 -10.31
CA LEU A 128 -1.13 -5.07 -8.98
C LEU A 128 -2.51 -4.42 -9.09
N ALA A 129 -2.63 -3.36 -9.88
CA ALA A 129 -3.88 -2.60 -10.00
C ALA A 129 -5.01 -3.42 -10.63
N THR A 130 -4.70 -4.38 -11.50
CA THR A 130 -5.72 -5.28 -12.08
C THR A 130 -6.30 -6.26 -11.08
N GLU A 131 -5.68 -6.43 -9.90
CA GLU A 131 -6.20 -7.31 -8.84
C GLU A 131 -6.82 -6.51 -7.68
N CYS A 132 -6.92 -5.19 -7.79
CA CYS A 132 -7.53 -4.34 -6.76
C CYS A 132 -9.00 -4.07 -7.08
N ASP A 133 -9.89 -4.33 -6.13
CA ASP A 133 -11.29 -3.89 -6.23
C ASP A 133 -11.43 -2.38 -5.96
N ARG A 134 -10.57 -1.86 -5.07
CA ARG A 134 -10.67 -0.52 -4.50
C ARG A 134 -9.29 0.14 -4.40
N ILE A 135 -9.25 1.44 -4.66
CA ILE A 135 -8.06 2.28 -4.55
C ILE A 135 -8.29 3.37 -3.52
N ILE A 136 -7.25 3.65 -2.73
CA ILE A 136 -7.16 4.81 -1.86
C ILE A 136 -6.01 5.66 -2.40
N LEU A 137 -6.29 6.92 -2.72
CA LEU A 137 -5.27 7.87 -3.17
C LEU A 137 -4.74 8.63 -1.96
N ILE A 138 -3.43 8.57 -1.72
CA ILE A 138 -2.76 9.30 -0.64
C ILE A 138 -1.90 10.38 -1.28
N LEU A 139 -2.20 11.63 -0.98
CA LEU A 139 -1.60 12.82 -1.57
C LEU A 139 -0.95 13.66 -0.47
N ARG A 140 0.03 14.48 -0.81
CA ARG A 140 0.40 15.63 0.02
C ARG A 140 -0.11 16.91 -0.65
N PRO A 141 -0.35 18.00 0.09
CA PRO A 141 -0.64 19.31 -0.49
C PRO A 141 0.33 19.65 -1.64
N GLY A 142 -0.17 20.21 -2.74
CA GLY A 142 0.65 20.63 -3.89
C GLY A 142 0.04 20.32 -5.27
N ARG A 143 0.05 21.33 -6.14
CA ARG A 143 -0.61 21.29 -7.46
C ARG A 143 -0.06 20.22 -8.39
N GLU A 144 1.27 20.06 -8.44
CA GLU A 144 1.92 19.02 -9.23
C GLU A 144 1.51 17.61 -8.77
N ARG A 145 1.37 17.42 -7.45
CA ARG A 145 0.99 16.13 -6.84
C ARG A 145 -0.47 15.82 -7.13
N LEU A 146 -1.36 16.80 -7.00
CA LEU A 146 -2.76 16.67 -7.39
C LEU A 146 -2.87 16.30 -8.88
N THR A 147 -2.18 17.03 -9.75
CA THR A 147 -2.18 16.77 -11.20
C THR A 147 -1.68 15.37 -11.54
N ALA A 148 -0.59 14.92 -10.89
CA ALA A 148 -0.06 13.57 -11.07
C ALA A 148 -1.08 12.50 -10.61
N ALA A 149 -1.76 12.73 -9.49
CA ALA A 149 -2.78 11.82 -8.98
C ALA A 149 -4.02 11.74 -9.87
N VAL A 150 -4.49 12.86 -10.43
CA VAL A 150 -5.58 12.86 -11.42
C VAL A 150 -5.19 12.01 -12.63
N ARG A 151 -3.98 12.19 -13.18
CA ARG A 151 -3.50 11.41 -14.33
C ARG A 151 -3.37 9.92 -14.03
N ALA A 152 -2.88 9.58 -12.84
CA ALA A 152 -2.78 8.19 -12.39
C ALA A 152 -4.17 7.56 -12.27
N TRP A 153 -5.12 8.26 -11.62
CA TRP A 153 -6.49 7.80 -11.47
C TRP A 153 -7.22 7.60 -12.80
N GLU A 154 -7.06 8.53 -13.74
CA GLU A 154 -7.61 8.40 -15.09
C GLU A 154 -7.03 7.21 -15.87
N SER A 155 -5.81 6.79 -15.55
CA SER A 155 -5.22 5.59 -16.13
C SER A 155 -5.80 4.31 -15.50
N LEU A 156 -6.00 4.32 -14.19
CA LEU A 156 -6.59 3.18 -13.45
C LEU A 156 -8.04 2.93 -13.84
N LYS A 157 -8.84 3.98 -14.07
CA LYS A 157 -10.23 3.88 -14.57
C LYS A 157 -10.38 3.14 -15.90
N ARG A 158 -9.31 3.01 -16.68
CA ARG A 158 -9.32 2.34 -18.00
C ARG A 158 -8.98 0.85 -17.91
N LEU A 159 -8.66 0.35 -16.71
CA LEU A 159 -8.45 -1.07 -16.49
C LEU A 159 -9.78 -1.84 -16.59
N ASP A 160 -9.68 -3.15 -16.83
CA ASP A 160 -10.83 -4.05 -16.89
C ASP A 160 -10.57 -5.27 -15.98
N PRO A 161 -11.31 -5.42 -14.85
CA PRO A 161 -12.27 -4.46 -14.32
C PRO A 161 -11.60 -3.17 -13.82
N ALA A 162 -12.31 -2.04 -13.90
CA ALA A 162 -11.83 -0.79 -13.34
C ALA A 162 -12.04 -0.78 -11.81
N PRO A 163 -11.01 -0.44 -11.01
CA PRO A 163 -11.18 -0.32 -9.56
C PRO A 163 -12.08 0.86 -9.19
N GLU A 164 -12.73 0.78 -8.02
CA GLU A 164 -13.47 1.87 -7.41
C GLU A 164 -12.54 2.80 -6.60
N LEU A 165 -12.68 4.12 -6.71
CA LEU A 165 -12.00 5.05 -5.80
C LEU A 165 -12.75 5.09 -4.47
N ALA A 166 -12.19 4.43 -3.46
CA ALA A 166 -12.83 4.31 -2.16
C ALA A 166 -12.61 5.54 -1.27
N ALA A 167 -11.46 6.19 -1.39
CA ALA A 167 -11.12 7.37 -0.61
C ALA A 167 -9.97 8.17 -1.24
N VAL A 168 -9.92 9.46 -0.89
CA VAL A 168 -8.75 10.32 -1.09
C VAL A 168 -8.29 10.84 0.27
N VAL A 169 -6.99 10.82 0.51
CA VAL A 169 -6.36 11.25 1.76
C VAL A 169 -5.35 12.34 1.44
N ILE A 170 -5.45 13.48 2.13
CA ILE A 170 -4.38 14.48 2.14
C ILE A 170 -3.56 14.26 3.41
N ASN A 171 -2.35 13.76 3.23
CA ASN A 171 -1.40 13.41 4.26
C ASN A 171 -0.36 14.52 4.46
N MET A 172 0.18 14.62 5.67
CA MET A 172 1.08 15.70 6.10
C MET A 172 0.50 17.08 5.83
N TYR A 173 -0.77 17.27 6.21
CA TYR A 173 -1.44 18.54 6.05
C TYR A 173 -0.98 19.54 7.12
N GLU A 174 -0.50 20.71 6.67
CA GLU A 174 -0.17 21.83 7.53
C GLU A 174 -1.16 22.97 7.27
N GLU A 175 -1.75 23.55 8.31
CA GLU A 175 -2.79 24.58 8.14
C GLU A 175 -2.24 25.87 7.48
N ASN A 176 -0.95 26.18 7.67
CA ASN A 176 -0.25 27.26 6.98
C ASN A 176 -0.05 27.00 5.48
N GLU A 177 -0.22 25.77 5.01
CA GLU A 177 -0.14 25.36 3.60
C GLU A 177 -1.50 24.86 3.06
N ALA A 178 -2.58 25.13 3.80
CA ALA A 178 -3.95 24.70 3.49
C ALA A 178 -4.48 25.20 2.14
N ILE A 179 -3.97 26.33 1.67
CA ILE A 179 -4.44 27.04 0.48
C ILE A 179 -3.47 26.82 -0.67
N ASP A 180 -4.01 26.49 -1.84
CA ASP A 180 -3.25 26.49 -3.08
C ASP A 180 -2.87 27.93 -3.46
N PRO A 181 -1.57 28.26 -3.56
CA PRO A 181 -1.13 29.61 -3.90
C PRO A 181 -1.51 30.04 -5.32
N GLU A 182 -1.79 29.10 -6.23
CA GLU A 182 -2.13 29.41 -7.63
C GLU A 182 -3.61 29.77 -7.81
N THR A 183 -4.52 29.13 -7.07
CA THR A 183 -5.98 29.36 -7.21
C THR A 183 -6.62 30.05 -6.02
N GLY A 184 -5.95 30.08 -4.86
CA GLY A 184 -6.50 30.61 -3.62
C GLY A 184 -7.56 29.71 -2.97
N MET A 185 -7.75 28.48 -3.47
CA MET A 185 -8.70 27.51 -2.92
C MET A 185 -8.04 26.62 -1.87
N ARG A 186 -8.82 26.07 -0.93
CA ARG A 186 -8.32 25.05 -0.02
C ARG A 186 -8.04 23.76 -0.78
N TRP A 187 -6.98 23.04 -0.39
CA TRP A 187 -6.65 21.76 -1.00
C TRP A 187 -7.79 20.74 -0.92
N GLU A 188 -8.58 20.78 0.15
CA GLU A 188 -9.76 19.91 0.30
C GLU A 188 -10.78 20.12 -0.82
N ASP A 189 -11.01 21.38 -1.22
CA ASP A 189 -11.98 21.76 -2.24
C ASP A 189 -11.46 21.41 -3.64
N GLU A 190 -10.17 21.65 -3.90
CA GLU A 190 -9.49 21.26 -5.15
C GLU A 190 -9.51 19.74 -5.36
N VAL A 191 -9.26 18.96 -4.29
CA VAL A 191 -9.30 17.49 -4.32
C VAL A 191 -10.72 16.99 -4.49
N GLU A 192 -11.70 17.57 -3.79
CA GLU A 192 -13.10 17.22 -3.96
C GLU A 192 -13.61 17.50 -5.38
N ALA A 193 -13.22 18.65 -5.97
CA ALA A 193 -13.55 18.98 -7.35
C ALA A 193 -12.89 17.99 -8.35
N ALA A 194 -11.66 17.55 -8.08
CA ALA A 194 -10.93 16.64 -8.97
C ALA A 194 -11.44 15.20 -8.94
N PHE A 195 -11.83 14.69 -7.77
CA PHE A 195 -12.16 13.27 -7.57
C PHE A 195 -13.63 13.00 -7.23
N GLY A 196 -14.42 14.04 -6.94
CA GLY A 196 -15.81 13.91 -6.50
C GLY A 196 -15.96 13.37 -5.08
N LEU A 197 -14.88 13.38 -4.28
CA LEU A 197 -14.84 12.87 -2.91
C LEU A 197 -14.16 13.88 -2.00
N ARG A 198 -14.82 14.24 -0.89
CA ARG A 198 -14.19 15.02 0.17
C ARG A 198 -13.03 14.24 0.77
N PRO A 199 -11.79 14.79 0.80
CA PRO A 199 -10.67 14.04 1.31
C PRO A 199 -10.70 13.90 2.83
N THR A 200 -10.12 12.79 3.32
CA THR A 200 -9.73 12.67 4.73
C THR A 200 -8.39 13.37 4.94
N ILE A 201 -8.28 14.15 6.02
CA ILE A 201 -7.07 14.90 6.34
C ILE A 201 -6.27 14.17 7.42
N ILE A 202 -4.99 13.92 7.15
CA ILE A 202 -4.01 13.49 8.15
C ILE A 202 -3.06 14.67 8.37
N PRO A 203 -3.13 15.34 9.54
CA PRO A 203 -2.28 16.48 9.83
C PRO A 203 -0.81 16.07 9.89
N PHE A 204 0.08 17.02 9.63
CA PHE A 204 1.50 16.85 9.90
C PHE A 204 1.72 16.62 11.40
N ASP A 205 2.38 15.50 11.73
CA ASP A 205 2.80 15.18 13.09
C ASP A 205 4.33 15.19 13.16
N GLU A 206 4.88 16.19 13.86
CA GLU A 206 6.32 16.31 14.10
C GLU A 206 6.90 15.07 14.82
N ALA A 207 6.12 14.37 15.64
CA ALA A 207 6.56 13.18 16.36
C ALA A 207 6.69 11.94 15.45
N GLY A 208 5.87 11.85 14.39
CA GLY A 208 5.91 10.75 13.41
C GLY A 208 7.19 10.70 12.58
N ASN A 209 7.88 11.82 12.43
CA ASN A 209 9.18 11.91 11.74
C ASN A 209 10.38 11.44 12.57
N GLN A 210 10.17 11.06 13.84
CA GLN A 210 11.22 10.50 14.69
C GLN A 210 11.36 8.97 14.57
N LEU A 211 10.64 8.32 13.64
CA LEU A 211 10.95 6.95 13.28
C LEU A 211 12.38 6.91 12.73
N PRO A 212 13.27 6.06 13.27
CA PRO A 212 14.69 6.14 12.99
C PRO A 212 14.91 5.96 11.50
N SER A 213 15.42 7.02 10.87
CA SER A 213 15.94 7.00 9.51
C SER A 213 16.74 5.72 9.28
N GLY A 214 16.43 5.01 8.19
CA GLY A 214 16.86 3.65 7.87
C GLY A 214 18.37 3.42 7.74
N ARG A 215 19.23 4.26 8.31
CA ARG A 215 20.69 4.10 8.33
C ARG A 215 21.24 3.25 9.48
N ARG A 216 20.42 2.80 10.45
CA ARG A 216 20.90 2.00 11.60
C ARG A 216 20.56 0.51 11.58
N TYR A 217 20.09 -0.03 10.45
CA TYR A 217 19.71 -1.45 10.37
C TYR A 217 20.68 -2.34 9.57
N LEU A 218 21.81 -1.78 9.11
CA LEU A 218 22.90 -2.52 8.49
C LEU A 218 24.23 -2.18 9.20
N SER A 219 24.44 -2.79 10.37
CA SER A 219 25.71 -2.90 11.07
C SER A 219 25.64 -4.10 12.01
#